data_AF-A0A940BDP1-F1
#
_entry.id   AF-A0A940BDP1-F1
#
_cell.length_a   1.000
_cell.length_b   1.000
_cell.length_c   1.000
_cell.angle_alpha   90.00
_cell.angle_beta   90.00
_cell.angle_gamma   90.00
#
_symmetry.space_group_name_H-M   'P 1'
#
loop_
_entity.id
_entity.type
_entity.pdbx_description
1 polymer ?
#
loop_
_entity_poly.entity_id
_entity_poly.type
_entity_poly.pdbx_seq_one_letter_code
_entity_poly.pdbx_strand_id
1 'polypeptide(L)'
;MRKLLLTILIAVFTMQGMFAQSGLRPRGDVNCDWEVNIADINTLVDSILHGAKYHSFYSYATDVNGDKEINIADVNLLVDAVLGHNLPPMPTFSGTLPVLYINTEGYRNIDSKKKYLHADWWLDNMGIEGIKPIGSPDEPLGMQIKGHGNYTWTDCDKKSFRLKLDEKHKVLGMPSNRHWVLKANAFNWKGQIEDALPFEIGRRMGLAWTPQIQPVEVVLNGQYIGLYFLYEKIRVSKHRVNITEQDDNDIEPENVTGGWLLEINNYREPNNLVFAEGNGKPFWVLPHSPEELSDIQYQYIVTLLMSANNAMYNPDKVSPQWEQYIDIDSLAVYYLVQEAVDNQEAFSGSCYMHKERGDSTKLIFGPLWDCDHSFNRYGGGYEFNQFIYEDVPSNWYSRWIGEIAKFPHFQLMVRYHWKKFYRKVYPEMDAFMDRWVARIEQAGNADYVRWPQYNGKNTTYRLNAYGKKAFHKKVAWLNDQWSYPDAVDPDPNPIDR
;
A
#
# COMPACT_ATOMS: atom_id res chain seq x y z
N MET A 1 -38.82 -26.62 33.46
CA MET A 1 -38.56 -27.25 32.15
C MET A 1 -39.28 -26.56 30.99
N ARG A 2 -40.62 -26.56 30.87
CA ARG A 2 -41.31 -25.92 29.71
C ARG A 2 -41.04 -24.42 29.52
N LYS A 3 -40.95 -23.63 30.60
CA LYS A 3 -40.56 -22.20 30.50
C LYS A 3 -39.10 -22.01 30.06
N LEU A 4 -38.18 -22.86 30.55
CA LEU A 4 -36.76 -22.82 30.18
C LEU A 4 -36.56 -23.22 28.71
N LEU A 5 -37.24 -24.27 28.25
CA LEU A 5 -37.25 -24.69 26.83
C LEU A 5 -37.86 -23.62 25.91
N LEU A 6 -38.91 -22.92 26.36
CA LEU A 6 -39.52 -21.84 25.58
C LEU A 6 -38.62 -20.59 25.56
N THR A 7 -37.93 -20.27 26.65
CA THR A 7 -36.94 -19.18 26.69
C THR A 7 -35.71 -19.51 25.84
N ILE A 8 -35.25 -20.76 25.84
CA ILE A 8 -34.17 -21.24 24.96
C ILE A 8 -34.62 -21.18 23.50
N LEU A 9 -35.82 -21.66 23.15
CA LEU A 9 -36.35 -21.57 21.78
C LEU A 9 -36.49 -20.11 21.32
N ILE A 10 -37.03 -19.23 22.16
CA ILE A 10 -37.20 -17.81 21.81
C ILE A 10 -35.83 -17.14 21.65
N ALA A 11 -34.87 -17.42 22.53
CA ALA A 11 -33.49 -16.91 22.43
C ALA A 11 -32.79 -17.35 21.13
N VAL A 12 -32.91 -18.65 20.78
CA VAL A 12 -32.39 -19.23 19.54
C VAL A 12 -33.00 -18.54 18.30
N PHE A 13 -34.32 -18.29 18.29
CA PHE A 13 -34.98 -17.56 17.20
C PHE A 13 -34.58 -16.08 17.13
N THR A 14 -34.36 -15.39 18.26
CA THR A 14 -33.87 -13.99 18.25
C THR A 14 -32.42 -13.86 17.79
N MET A 15 -31.54 -14.83 18.10
CA MET A 15 -30.18 -14.83 17.57
C MET A 15 -30.17 -15.09 16.06
N GLN A 16 -30.97 -16.04 15.56
CA GLN A 16 -31.11 -16.29 14.11
C GLN A 16 -31.51 -15.01 13.34
N GLY A 17 -32.41 -14.19 13.88
CA GLY A 17 -32.85 -12.94 13.25
C GLY A 17 -31.80 -11.83 13.21
N MET A 18 -30.90 -11.76 14.20
CA MET A 18 -29.84 -10.74 14.25
C MET A 18 -28.61 -11.09 13.40
N PHE A 19 -28.23 -12.37 13.30
CA PHE A 19 -27.07 -12.77 12.49
C PHE A 19 -27.40 -12.85 10.99
N ALA A 20 -28.64 -13.25 10.63
CA ALA A 20 -29.09 -13.32 9.25
C ALA A 20 -29.08 -11.96 8.50
N GLN A 21 -29.17 -10.83 9.21
CA GLN A 21 -29.13 -9.49 8.58
C GLN A 21 -27.74 -9.00 8.20
N SER A 22 -26.67 -9.63 8.72
CA SER A 22 -25.28 -9.20 8.46
C SER A 22 -24.52 -10.07 7.46
N GLY A 23 -25.05 -11.26 7.14
CA GLY A 23 -24.36 -12.32 6.40
C GLY A 23 -22.99 -12.72 6.97
N LEU A 24 -22.72 -12.37 8.23
CA LEU A 24 -21.59 -12.86 9.00
C LEU A 24 -21.99 -14.13 9.72
N ARG A 25 -21.14 -15.16 9.66
CA ARG A 25 -21.37 -16.37 10.45
C ARG A 25 -21.38 -16.06 11.94
N PRO A 26 -22.25 -16.74 12.72
CA PRO A 26 -22.23 -16.62 14.16
C PRO A 26 -20.85 -16.95 14.75
N ARG A 27 -20.47 -16.22 15.80
CA ARG A 27 -19.27 -16.56 16.58
C ARG A 27 -19.52 -17.88 17.32
N GLY A 28 -18.60 -18.82 17.22
CA GLY A 28 -18.77 -20.16 17.78
C GLY A 28 -19.38 -21.19 16.83
N ASP A 29 -19.76 -20.82 15.60
CA ASP A 29 -20.17 -21.76 14.54
C ASP A 29 -18.93 -22.42 13.91
N VAL A 30 -18.32 -23.33 14.68
CA VAL A 30 -17.04 -23.97 14.37
C VAL A 30 -17.20 -24.97 13.23
N ASN A 31 -18.36 -25.63 13.14
CA ASN A 31 -18.63 -26.65 12.13
C ASN A 31 -19.16 -26.07 10.80
N CYS A 32 -19.41 -24.75 10.74
CA CYS A 32 -19.84 -24.01 9.56
C CYS A 32 -21.28 -24.30 9.10
N ASP A 33 -22.19 -24.62 10.02
CA ASP A 33 -23.60 -24.94 9.74
C ASP A 33 -24.59 -23.79 10.00
N TRP A 34 -24.09 -22.61 10.39
CA TRP A 34 -24.85 -21.41 10.76
C TRP A 34 -25.59 -21.47 12.10
N GLU A 35 -25.37 -22.52 12.88
CA GLU A 35 -25.86 -22.65 14.25
C GLU A 35 -24.70 -22.67 15.24
N VAL A 36 -24.99 -22.35 16.51
CA VAL A 36 -24.02 -22.47 17.60
C VAL A 36 -24.61 -23.42 18.62
N ASN A 37 -24.12 -24.65 18.65
CA ASN A 37 -24.67 -25.74 19.43
C ASN A 37 -23.59 -26.72 19.92
N ILE A 38 -24.00 -27.88 20.46
CA ILE A 38 -23.08 -28.88 21.04
C ILE A 38 -22.15 -29.48 19.97
N ALA A 39 -22.57 -29.53 18.70
CA ALA A 39 -21.74 -30.02 17.60
C ALA A 39 -20.48 -29.13 17.40
N ASP A 40 -20.59 -27.82 17.61
CA ASP A 40 -19.45 -26.91 17.55
C ASP A 40 -18.45 -27.17 18.66
N ILE A 41 -18.94 -27.41 19.88
CA ILE A 41 -18.09 -27.77 21.03
C ILE A 41 -17.31 -29.04 20.72
N ASN A 42 -17.97 -30.07 20.21
CA ASN A 42 -17.31 -31.33 19.84
C ASN A 42 -16.26 -31.10 18.75
N THR A 43 -16.60 -30.32 17.73
CA THR A 43 -15.69 -30.01 16.61
C THR A 43 -14.45 -29.25 17.11
N LEU A 44 -14.64 -28.28 18.00
CA LEU A 44 -13.54 -27.50 18.59
C LEU A 44 -12.65 -28.37 19.48
N VAL A 45 -13.25 -29.19 20.36
CA VAL A 45 -12.50 -30.11 21.24
C VAL A 45 -11.70 -31.13 20.42
N ASP A 46 -12.32 -31.74 19.41
CA ASP A 46 -11.65 -32.69 18.52
C ASP A 46 -10.48 -32.04 17.78
N SER A 47 -10.64 -30.78 17.36
CA SER A 47 -9.58 -30.01 16.70
C SER A 47 -8.37 -29.77 17.61
N ILE A 48 -8.61 -29.48 18.89
CA ILE A 48 -7.56 -29.23 19.90
C ILE A 48 -6.85 -30.54 20.25
N LEU A 49 -7.60 -31.63 20.48
CA LEU A 49 -7.04 -32.90 20.98
C LEU A 49 -6.23 -33.67 19.94
N HIS A 50 -6.66 -33.63 18.68
CA HIS A 50 -6.08 -34.50 17.65
C HIS A 50 -5.03 -33.82 16.77
N GLY A 51 -4.81 -32.50 16.95
CA GLY A 51 -3.72 -31.76 16.32
C GLY A 51 -3.59 -31.93 14.80
N ALA A 52 -4.63 -32.40 14.11
CA ALA A 52 -4.52 -32.86 12.72
C ALA A 52 -5.83 -32.74 11.93
N LYS A 53 -5.66 -32.22 10.70
CA LYS A 53 -6.54 -32.18 9.51
C LYS A 53 -7.49 -31.01 9.29
N TYR A 54 -7.92 -30.27 10.31
CA TYR A 54 -8.73 -29.04 10.12
C TYR A 54 -7.87 -27.76 10.21
N HIS A 55 -6.56 -27.86 9.94
CA HIS A 55 -5.60 -26.76 10.08
C HIS A 55 -5.67 -25.67 8.98
N SER A 56 -6.86 -25.13 8.72
CA SER A 56 -7.03 -23.86 8.00
C SER A 56 -7.93 -22.85 8.71
N PHE A 57 -8.50 -23.18 9.88
CA PHE A 57 -9.51 -22.38 10.57
C PHE A 57 -8.91 -21.59 11.75
N TYR A 58 -8.20 -20.51 11.47
CA TYR A 58 -8.30 -19.33 12.34
C TYR A 58 -9.51 -18.52 11.86
N SER A 59 -10.67 -19.16 11.73
CA SER A 59 -11.88 -18.45 11.39
C SER A 59 -12.39 -17.74 12.65
N TYR A 60 -13.16 -16.67 12.48
CA TYR A 60 -13.88 -15.98 13.56
C TYR A 60 -14.61 -16.91 14.52
N ALA A 61 -15.07 -18.05 14.00
CA ALA A 61 -15.87 -18.96 14.76
C ALA A 61 -15.07 -19.82 15.75
N THR A 62 -13.79 -20.11 15.49
CA THR A 62 -12.96 -20.98 16.35
C THR A 62 -12.25 -20.22 17.46
N ASP A 63 -11.77 -19.00 17.18
CA ASP A 63 -11.17 -18.08 18.17
C ASP A 63 -12.29 -17.35 18.92
N VAL A 64 -12.97 -18.10 19.79
CA VAL A 64 -14.18 -17.64 20.48
C VAL A 64 -13.83 -16.56 21.49
N ASN A 65 -12.61 -16.44 22.00
CA ASN A 65 -12.24 -15.33 22.89
C ASN A 65 -11.56 -14.15 22.18
N GLY A 66 -11.03 -14.34 20.96
CA GLY A 66 -10.37 -13.33 20.17
C GLY A 66 -8.88 -13.11 20.45
N ASP A 67 -8.26 -13.96 21.26
CA ASP A 67 -6.87 -13.85 21.70
C ASP A 67 -5.86 -14.44 20.70
N LYS A 68 -6.37 -15.03 19.61
CA LYS A 68 -5.61 -15.68 18.51
C LYS A 68 -5.02 -17.03 18.88
N GLU A 69 -5.35 -17.58 20.03
CA GLU A 69 -5.01 -18.93 20.43
C GLU A 69 -6.28 -19.78 20.43
N ILE A 70 -6.21 -20.98 19.85
CA ILE A 70 -7.34 -21.93 19.91
C ILE A 70 -7.06 -22.92 21.02
N ASN A 71 -7.73 -22.77 22.15
CA ASN A 71 -7.46 -23.55 23.34
C ASN A 71 -8.73 -23.81 24.18
N ILE A 72 -8.55 -24.34 25.39
CA ILE A 72 -9.66 -24.70 26.28
C ILE A 72 -10.49 -23.48 26.72
N ALA A 73 -9.93 -22.27 26.68
CA ALA A 73 -10.65 -21.04 26.97
C ALA A 73 -11.75 -20.78 25.94
N ASP A 74 -11.49 -21.05 24.66
CA ASP A 74 -12.50 -20.95 23.59
C ASP A 74 -13.62 -21.96 23.78
N VAL A 75 -13.26 -23.20 24.13
CA VAL A 75 -14.23 -24.25 24.44
C VAL A 75 -15.13 -23.83 25.59
N ASN A 76 -14.56 -23.26 26.66
CA ASN A 76 -15.34 -22.79 27.82
C ASN A 76 -16.32 -21.68 27.42
N LEU A 77 -15.87 -20.70 26.63
CA LEU A 77 -16.75 -19.64 26.14
C LEU A 77 -17.84 -20.17 25.20
N LEU A 78 -17.52 -21.16 24.38
CA LEU A 78 -18.49 -21.80 23.49
C LEU A 78 -19.53 -22.58 24.27
N VAL A 79 -19.13 -23.29 25.32
CA VAL A 79 -20.04 -23.93 26.29
C VAL A 79 -20.96 -22.88 26.92
N ASP A 80 -20.40 -21.76 27.39
CA ASP A 80 -21.18 -20.64 27.93
C ASP A 80 -22.20 -20.11 26.92
N ALA A 81 -21.80 -19.91 25.66
CA ALA A 81 -22.69 -19.47 24.59
C ALA A 81 -23.84 -20.44 24.34
N VAL A 82 -23.55 -21.74 24.26
CA VAL A 82 -24.57 -22.81 24.09
C VAL A 82 -25.52 -22.88 25.29
N LEU A 83 -25.05 -22.53 26.50
CA LEU A 83 -25.88 -22.40 27.70
C LEU A 83 -26.69 -21.10 27.77
N GLY A 84 -26.56 -20.22 26.78
CA GLY A 84 -27.29 -18.96 26.67
C GLY A 84 -26.62 -17.78 27.38
N HIS A 85 -25.34 -17.89 27.74
CA HIS A 85 -24.56 -16.78 28.27
C HIS A 85 -24.01 -15.92 27.12
N ASN A 86 -23.89 -14.61 27.36
CA ASN A 86 -23.32 -13.70 26.37
C ASN A 86 -21.80 -13.86 26.30
N LEU A 87 -21.27 -13.99 25.08
CA LEU A 87 -19.84 -13.95 24.82
C LEU A 87 -19.24 -12.55 25.10
N PRO A 88 -17.97 -12.47 25.52
CA PRO A 88 -17.28 -11.20 25.70
C PRO A 88 -17.23 -10.41 24.38
N PRO A 89 -17.38 -9.07 24.38
CA PRO A 89 -17.37 -8.29 23.15
C PRO A 89 -16.01 -8.38 22.43
N MET A 90 -16.04 -8.42 21.10
CA MET A 90 -14.84 -8.41 20.24
C MET A 90 -14.55 -7.01 19.70
N PRO A 91 -13.29 -6.71 19.35
CA PRO A 91 -12.99 -5.55 18.52
C PRO A 91 -13.88 -5.56 17.27
N THR A 92 -14.53 -4.43 16.99
CA THR A 92 -15.40 -4.26 15.82
C THR A 92 -15.06 -2.97 15.11
N PHE A 93 -15.51 -2.85 13.86
CA PHE A 93 -15.34 -1.66 13.05
C PHE A 93 -16.08 -0.45 13.64
N SER A 94 -15.63 0.75 13.30
CA SER A 94 -16.19 2.00 13.81
C SER A 94 -17.54 2.39 13.20
N GLY A 95 -17.81 1.93 11.97
CA GLY A 95 -18.98 2.34 11.18
C GLY A 95 -18.83 3.72 10.54
N THR A 96 -17.65 4.33 10.60
CA THR A 96 -17.37 5.66 10.00
C THR A 96 -16.66 5.61 8.66
N LEU A 97 -16.23 4.42 8.25
CA LEU A 97 -15.68 4.14 6.94
C LEU A 97 -16.48 3.01 6.28
N PRO A 98 -16.46 2.90 4.94
CA PRO A 98 -16.96 1.72 4.28
C PRO A 98 -16.28 0.46 4.80
N VAL A 99 -17.03 -0.64 4.87
CA VAL A 99 -16.54 -1.93 5.35
C VAL A 99 -16.43 -2.88 4.16
N LEU A 100 -15.21 -3.37 3.92
CA LEU A 100 -14.92 -4.41 2.94
C LEU A 100 -15.01 -5.77 3.63
N TYR A 101 -15.97 -6.57 3.21
CA TYR A 101 -16.14 -7.93 3.66
C TYR A 101 -15.48 -8.90 2.68
N ILE A 102 -14.77 -9.88 3.22
CA ILE A 102 -14.02 -10.88 2.45
C ILE A 102 -14.24 -12.24 3.10
N ASN A 103 -14.76 -13.20 2.34
CA ASN A 103 -14.88 -14.59 2.77
C ASN A 103 -14.09 -15.49 1.83
N THR A 104 -12.98 -16.04 2.29
CA THR A 104 -12.19 -16.97 1.49
C THR A 104 -12.93 -18.30 1.30
N GLU A 105 -12.63 -19.00 0.21
CA GLU A 105 -13.15 -20.34 -0.04
C GLU A 105 -12.80 -21.26 1.14
N GLY A 106 -13.84 -21.80 1.79
CA GLY A 106 -13.71 -22.63 2.98
C GLY A 106 -13.21 -21.88 4.21
N TYR A 107 -13.28 -20.54 4.23
CA TYR A 107 -12.90 -19.68 5.37
C TYR A 107 -11.45 -19.88 5.81
N ARG A 108 -10.60 -20.27 4.85
CA ARG A 108 -9.18 -20.54 5.05
C ARG A 108 -8.38 -19.27 5.26
N ASN A 109 -7.34 -19.36 6.07
CA ASN A 109 -6.34 -18.29 6.18
C ASN A 109 -5.62 -18.03 4.85
N ILE A 110 -5.16 -16.79 4.71
CA ILE A 110 -4.30 -16.37 3.62
C ILE A 110 -2.86 -16.41 4.13
N ASP A 111 -2.15 -17.51 3.84
CA ASP A 111 -0.80 -17.80 4.34
C ASP A 111 0.29 -17.74 3.24
N SER A 112 -0.10 -17.42 2.00
CA SER A 112 0.78 -17.42 0.84
C SER A 112 0.80 -16.09 0.10
N LYS A 113 2.01 -15.60 -0.24
CA LYS A 113 2.22 -14.51 -1.21
C LYS A 113 2.24 -14.98 -2.68
N LYS A 114 2.31 -16.29 -2.91
CA LYS A 114 2.48 -16.87 -4.24
C LYS A 114 1.15 -17.36 -4.79
N LYS A 115 0.39 -18.12 -4.00
CA LYS A 115 -0.87 -18.73 -4.40
C LYS A 115 -2.04 -17.81 -4.08
N TYR A 116 -2.92 -17.63 -5.06
CA TYR A 116 -4.21 -16.98 -4.86
C TYR A 116 -5.22 -17.99 -4.31
N LEU A 117 -6.05 -17.55 -3.37
CA LEU A 117 -7.26 -18.22 -2.92
C LEU A 117 -8.46 -17.53 -3.55
N HIS A 118 -9.49 -18.30 -3.90
CA HIS A 118 -10.79 -17.73 -4.22
C HIS A 118 -11.43 -17.16 -2.96
N ALA A 119 -12.18 -16.07 -3.12
CA ALA A 119 -12.92 -15.43 -2.06
C ALA A 119 -14.13 -14.69 -2.63
N ASP A 120 -15.17 -14.62 -1.82
CA ASP A 120 -16.31 -13.75 -2.02
C ASP A 120 -16.04 -12.41 -1.34
N TRP A 121 -16.60 -11.33 -1.89
CA TRP A 121 -16.50 -9.99 -1.31
C TRP A 121 -17.71 -9.12 -1.58
N TRP A 122 -17.91 -8.15 -0.70
CA TRP A 122 -18.80 -7.02 -0.92
C TRP A 122 -18.29 -5.81 -0.12
N LEU A 123 -18.76 -4.63 -0.49
CA LEU A 123 -18.45 -3.38 0.17
C LEU A 123 -19.74 -2.75 0.66
N ASP A 124 -19.88 -2.64 1.97
CA ASP A 124 -20.94 -1.86 2.59
C ASP A 124 -20.47 -0.43 2.79
N ASN A 125 -21.28 0.54 2.39
CA ASN A 125 -20.96 1.95 2.51
C ASN A 125 -21.23 2.51 3.92
N MET A 126 -21.80 1.73 4.84
CA MET A 126 -22.17 2.17 6.19
C MET A 126 -23.08 3.41 6.20
N GLY A 127 -23.89 3.60 5.16
CA GLY A 127 -24.75 4.78 5.00
C GLY A 127 -23.99 6.09 4.70
N ILE A 128 -22.70 6.03 4.35
CA ILE A 128 -21.90 7.20 4.01
C ILE A 128 -22.36 7.79 2.68
N GLU A 129 -22.77 9.06 2.69
CA GLU A 129 -23.23 9.78 1.52
C GLU A 129 -22.15 9.86 0.43
N GLY A 130 -22.55 9.67 -0.83
CA GLY A 130 -21.66 9.73 -1.99
C GLY A 130 -20.84 8.45 -2.24
N ILE A 131 -20.86 7.47 -1.34
CA ILE A 131 -20.24 6.16 -1.54
C ILE A 131 -21.33 5.13 -1.86
N LYS A 132 -21.17 4.40 -2.97
CA LYS A 132 -22.10 3.33 -3.36
C LYS A 132 -21.64 1.99 -2.75
N PRO A 133 -22.56 1.18 -2.20
CA PRO A 133 -22.25 -0.20 -1.86
C PRO A 133 -21.96 -1.01 -3.14
N ILE A 134 -21.24 -2.12 -3.00
CA ILE A 134 -20.90 -3.03 -4.09
C ILE A 134 -21.14 -4.46 -3.63
N GLY A 135 -22.06 -5.17 -4.29
CA GLY A 135 -22.53 -6.47 -3.82
C GLY A 135 -23.30 -6.35 -2.49
N SER A 136 -23.63 -7.49 -1.91
CA SER A 136 -24.24 -7.61 -0.58
C SER A 136 -23.87 -8.97 0.02
N PRO A 137 -24.23 -9.25 1.28
CA PRO A 137 -24.04 -10.61 1.81
C PRO A 137 -24.88 -11.67 1.11
N ASP A 138 -26.05 -11.30 0.56
CA ASP A 138 -26.94 -12.21 -0.21
C ASP A 138 -26.50 -12.36 -1.66
N GLU A 139 -25.82 -11.35 -2.20
CA GLU A 139 -25.30 -11.30 -3.58
C GLU A 139 -23.82 -10.87 -3.57
N PRO A 140 -22.92 -11.68 -2.99
CA PRO A 140 -21.50 -11.35 -2.97
C PRO A 140 -20.89 -11.52 -4.35
N LEU A 141 -19.75 -10.87 -4.57
CA LEU A 141 -19.00 -10.93 -5.82
C LEU A 141 -17.76 -11.79 -5.67
N GLY A 142 -17.33 -12.42 -6.76
CA GLY A 142 -16.12 -13.24 -6.77
C GLY A 142 -14.82 -12.43 -6.89
N MET A 143 -13.77 -12.92 -6.22
CA MET A 143 -12.40 -12.45 -6.38
C MET A 143 -11.38 -13.54 -6.04
N GLN A 144 -10.11 -13.18 -6.25
CA GLN A 144 -8.94 -13.91 -5.79
C GLN A 144 -8.11 -13.03 -4.84
N ILE A 145 -7.62 -13.61 -3.75
CA ILE A 145 -6.82 -12.92 -2.72
C ILE A 145 -5.53 -13.68 -2.41
N LYS A 146 -4.44 -12.95 -2.16
CA LYS A 146 -3.18 -13.50 -1.64
C LYS A 146 -2.43 -12.51 -0.79
N GLY A 147 -1.42 -13.00 -0.09
CA GLY A 147 -0.52 -12.17 0.71
C GLY A 147 0.28 -11.13 -0.09
N HIS A 148 0.58 -10.01 0.57
CA HIS A 148 1.37 -8.90 0.04
C HIS A 148 2.38 -8.38 1.08
N GLY A 149 3.47 -7.81 0.59
CA GLY A 149 4.55 -7.24 1.40
C GLY A 149 5.79 -8.12 1.46
N ASN A 150 6.88 -7.55 1.96
CA ASN A 150 8.13 -8.24 2.24
C ASN A 150 8.29 -8.39 3.75
N TYR A 151 8.95 -7.43 4.40
CA TYR A 151 9.10 -7.41 5.86
C TYR A 151 7.75 -7.38 6.59
N THR A 152 6.78 -6.60 6.12
CA THR A 152 5.43 -6.61 6.69
C THR A 152 4.74 -7.97 6.61
N TRP A 153 5.11 -8.83 5.66
CA TRP A 153 4.58 -10.18 5.58
C TRP A 153 5.21 -11.12 6.60
N THR A 154 6.49 -10.97 6.91
CA THR A 154 7.19 -11.83 7.87
C THR A 154 7.04 -11.35 9.31
N ASP A 155 7.03 -10.03 9.52
CA ASP A 155 7.25 -9.42 10.84
C ASP A 155 5.96 -8.85 11.46
N CYS A 156 4.88 -8.73 10.67
CA CYS A 156 3.60 -8.24 11.17
C CYS A 156 2.53 -9.32 11.15
N ASP A 157 1.76 -9.48 12.22
CA ASP A 157 0.56 -10.32 12.24
C ASP A 157 -0.60 -9.68 11.45
N LYS A 158 -0.63 -8.34 11.42
CA LYS A 158 -1.57 -7.57 10.59
C LYS A 158 -1.09 -7.57 9.13
N LYS A 159 -1.43 -8.63 8.39
CA LYS A 159 -0.97 -8.87 7.01
C LYS A 159 -1.63 -7.94 6.00
N SER A 160 -0.91 -7.63 4.93
CA SER A 160 -1.43 -6.94 3.74
C SER A 160 -1.77 -7.93 2.62
N PHE A 161 -2.65 -7.54 1.69
CA PHE A 161 -3.17 -8.45 0.66
C PHE A 161 -3.17 -7.83 -0.75
N ARG A 162 -3.04 -8.68 -1.77
CA ARG A 162 -3.36 -8.34 -3.17
C ARG A 162 -4.72 -8.91 -3.49
N LEU A 163 -5.59 -8.07 -4.07
CA LEU A 163 -6.92 -8.44 -4.54
C LEU A 163 -6.94 -8.47 -6.06
N LYS A 164 -7.54 -9.50 -6.64
CA LYS A 164 -7.85 -9.61 -8.06
C LYS A 164 -9.33 -9.96 -8.19
N LEU A 165 -10.15 -8.97 -8.47
CA LEU A 165 -11.60 -9.11 -8.67
C LEU A 165 -11.89 -9.91 -9.95
N ASP A 166 -12.95 -10.70 -9.95
CA ASP A 166 -13.36 -11.46 -11.14
C ASP A 166 -13.87 -10.53 -12.24
N GLU A 167 -14.46 -9.38 -11.86
CA GLU A 167 -14.89 -8.33 -12.77
C GLU A 167 -14.29 -6.96 -12.42
N LYS A 168 -14.30 -6.03 -13.38
CA LYS A 168 -13.75 -4.68 -13.17
C LYS A 168 -14.77 -3.84 -12.40
N HIS A 169 -14.41 -3.34 -11.21
CA HIS A 169 -15.26 -2.44 -10.42
C HIS A 169 -14.59 -1.09 -10.18
N LYS A 170 -15.41 -0.03 -10.13
CA LYS A 170 -15.00 1.24 -9.51
C LYS A 170 -15.17 1.09 -8.01
N VAL A 171 -14.07 1.07 -7.26
CA VAL A 171 -14.11 0.86 -5.81
C VAL A 171 -13.77 2.17 -5.11
N LEU A 172 -14.64 2.63 -4.21
CA LEU A 172 -14.42 3.85 -3.40
C LEU A 172 -14.08 5.11 -4.25
N GLY A 173 -14.73 5.25 -5.40
CA GLY A 173 -14.55 6.38 -6.31
C GLY A 173 -13.32 6.29 -7.23
N MET A 174 -12.47 5.26 -7.07
CA MET A 174 -11.30 5.06 -7.92
C MET A 174 -11.69 4.46 -9.30
N PRO A 175 -10.88 4.68 -10.36
CA PRO A 175 -11.14 4.14 -11.69
C PRO A 175 -11.33 2.63 -11.72
N SER A 176 -12.14 2.15 -12.67
CA SER A 176 -12.53 0.74 -12.74
C SER A 176 -11.32 -0.17 -12.98
N ASN A 177 -11.11 -1.17 -12.11
CA ASN A 177 -10.03 -2.14 -12.24
C ASN A 177 -10.35 -3.47 -11.54
N ARG A 178 -9.55 -4.50 -11.83
CA ARG A 178 -9.57 -5.79 -11.12
C ARG A 178 -8.48 -5.89 -10.06
N HIS A 179 -7.39 -5.15 -10.19
CA HIS A 179 -6.20 -5.32 -9.38
C HIS A 179 -6.03 -4.21 -8.35
N TRP A 180 -6.07 -4.60 -7.08
CA TRP A 180 -5.95 -3.71 -5.93
C TRP A 180 -4.94 -4.26 -4.93
N VAL A 181 -4.40 -3.36 -4.10
CA VAL A 181 -3.57 -3.74 -2.94
C VAL A 181 -4.26 -3.22 -1.69
N LEU A 182 -4.48 -4.09 -0.73
CA LEU A 182 -5.06 -3.77 0.57
C LEU A 182 -3.91 -3.75 1.59
N LYS A 183 -3.35 -2.57 1.86
CA LYS A 183 -2.21 -2.42 2.78
C LYS A 183 -2.71 -2.18 4.22
N ALA A 184 -2.06 -2.86 5.16
CA ALA A 184 -2.31 -2.73 6.60
C ALA A 184 -1.70 -1.47 7.21
N ASN A 185 -0.66 -0.91 6.56
CA ASN A 185 0.14 0.22 7.03
C ASN A 185 0.56 0.08 8.51
N ALA A 186 1.02 -1.12 8.87
CA ALA A 186 1.29 -1.53 10.24
C ALA A 186 2.42 -0.73 10.91
N PHE A 187 3.34 -0.16 10.13
CA PHE A 187 4.45 0.66 10.64
C PHE A 187 4.21 2.17 10.53
N ASN A 188 3.03 2.60 10.04
CA ASN A 188 2.73 4.01 9.80
C ASN A 188 2.27 4.72 11.09
N TRP A 189 3.24 5.10 11.90
CA TRP A 189 3.01 5.62 13.23
C TRP A 189 2.80 7.15 13.27
N LYS A 190 2.97 7.90 12.18
CA LYS A 190 2.95 9.38 12.14
C LYS A 190 1.60 9.97 11.74
N GLY A 191 0.51 9.28 12.09
CA GLY A 191 -0.85 9.68 11.73
C GLY A 191 -1.34 9.06 10.42
N GLN A 192 -0.70 7.99 9.92
CA GLN A 192 -1.10 7.30 8.69
C GLN A 192 -1.05 8.18 7.44
N ILE A 193 -0.11 9.14 7.40
CA ILE A 193 0.10 10.08 6.29
C ILE A 193 1.27 9.68 5.39
N GLU A 194 2.07 8.69 5.78
CA GLU A 194 3.36 8.37 5.18
C GLU A 194 3.25 8.01 3.69
N ASP A 195 2.16 7.35 3.27
CA ASP A 195 1.83 7.17 1.85
C ASP A 195 0.90 8.27 1.31
N ALA A 196 -0.09 8.69 2.10
CA ALA A 196 -1.15 9.58 1.63
C ALA A 196 -0.65 10.99 1.26
N LEU A 197 0.26 11.55 2.06
CA LEU A 197 0.85 12.87 1.85
C LEU A 197 1.73 12.94 0.60
N PRO A 198 2.76 12.08 0.40
CA PRO A 198 3.55 12.14 -0.82
C PRO A 198 2.71 11.89 -2.07
N PHE A 199 1.69 11.02 -1.99
CA PHE A 199 0.82 10.77 -3.15
C PHE A 199 -0.06 11.99 -3.48
N GLU A 200 -0.53 12.72 -2.48
CA GLU A 200 -1.23 13.99 -2.69
C GLU A 200 -0.30 15.06 -3.30
N ILE A 201 0.93 15.18 -2.78
CA ILE A 201 1.93 16.12 -3.30
C ILE A 201 2.26 15.77 -4.75
N GLY A 202 2.54 14.50 -5.07
CA GLY A 202 2.85 14.03 -6.41
C GLY A 202 1.74 14.35 -7.42
N ARG A 203 0.48 14.12 -7.03
CA ARG A 203 -0.69 14.47 -7.87
C ARG A 203 -0.80 15.97 -8.13
N ARG A 204 -0.61 16.81 -7.10
CA ARG A 204 -0.66 18.29 -7.22
C ARG A 204 0.53 18.87 -7.98
N MET A 205 1.68 18.22 -7.88
CA MET A 205 2.89 18.60 -8.60
C MET A 205 2.85 18.17 -10.06
N GLY A 206 2.02 17.18 -10.41
CA GLY A 206 1.75 16.78 -11.78
C GLY A 206 2.61 15.62 -12.26
N LEU A 207 2.94 14.66 -11.37
CA LEU A 207 3.47 13.37 -11.81
C LEU A 207 2.51 12.72 -12.81
N ALA A 208 3.06 12.05 -13.83
CA ALA A 208 2.29 11.47 -14.93
C ALA A 208 1.13 10.60 -14.45
N TRP A 209 1.36 9.82 -13.38
CA TRP A 209 0.31 9.16 -12.63
C TRP A 209 0.76 8.97 -11.17
N THR A 210 -0.19 8.96 -10.24
CA THR A 210 0.04 8.65 -8.82
C THR A 210 -1.11 7.79 -8.32
N PRO A 211 -0.86 6.66 -7.65
CA PRO A 211 -1.92 5.80 -7.17
C PRO A 211 -2.87 6.55 -6.22
N GLN A 212 -4.17 6.24 -6.32
CA GLN A 212 -5.12 6.66 -5.29
C GLN A 212 -5.13 5.69 -4.12
N ILE A 213 -5.39 6.23 -2.92
CA ILE A 213 -5.52 5.48 -1.67
C ILE A 213 -6.86 5.82 -1.04
N GLN A 214 -7.61 4.81 -0.61
CA GLN A 214 -8.86 4.98 0.12
C GLN A 214 -8.85 4.16 1.42
N PRO A 215 -9.07 4.78 2.60
CA PRO A 215 -9.21 4.04 3.84
C PRO A 215 -10.50 3.22 3.86
N VAL A 216 -10.42 2.01 4.42
CA VAL A 216 -11.51 1.04 4.49
C VAL A 216 -11.33 0.17 5.74
N GLU A 217 -12.43 -0.17 6.42
CA GLU A 217 -12.40 -1.16 7.51
C GLU A 217 -12.64 -2.55 6.92
N VAL A 218 -11.97 -3.59 7.42
CA VAL A 218 -12.00 -4.91 6.77
C VAL A 218 -12.49 -5.98 7.72
N VAL A 219 -13.43 -6.78 7.22
CA VAL A 219 -13.89 -8.01 7.86
C VAL A 219 -13.48 -9.19 6.98
N LEU A 220 -12.62 -10.06 7.50
CA LEU A 220 -12.12 -11.25 6.83
C LEU A 220 -12.65 -12.50 7.54
N ASN A 221 -13.40 -13.35 6.83
CA ASN A 221 -13.98 -14.59 7.36
C ASN A 221 -14.76 -14.37 8.66
N GLY A 222 -15.53 -13.29 8.73
CA GLY A 222 -16.29 -12.90 9.92
C GLY A 222 -15.51 -12.08 10.96
N GLN A 223 -14.18 -12.02 10.89
CA GLN A 223 -13.36 -11.28 11.85
C GLN A 223 -13.09 -9.85 11.38
N TYR A 224 -13.35 -8.86 12.22
CA TYR A 224 -12.77 -7.53 12.02
C TYR A 224 -11.24 -7.61 12.14
N ILE A 225 -10.55 -7.27 11.05
CA ILE A 225 -9.09 -7.27 10.98
C ILE A 225 -8.50 -5.87 11.00
N GLY A 226 -9.30 -4.82 11.18
CA GLY A 226 -8.81 -3.46 11.41
C GLY A 226 -9.03 -2.47 10.27
N LEU A 227 -8.41 -1.30 10.43
CA LEU A 227 -8.30 -0.26 9.41
C LEU A 227 -7.24 -0.65 8.38
N TYR A 228 -7.62 -0.64 7.11
CA TYR A 228 -6.74 -0.86 5.96
C TYR A 228 -6.87 0.30 4.98
N PHE A 229 -5.99 0.29 3.99
CA PHE A 229 -5.95 1.27 2.93
C PHE A 229 -5.92 0.54 1.59
N LEU A 230 -6.91 0.83 0.74
CA LEU A 230 -7.04 0.26 -0.59
C LEU A 230 -6.29 1.14 -1.60
N TYR A 231 -5.28 0.57 -2.26
CA TYR A 231 -4.42 1.23 -3.23
C TYR A 231 -4.76 0.76 -4.63
N GLU A 232 -4.71 1.69 -5.59
CA GLU A 232 -4.55 1.31 -6.98
C GLU A 232 -3.21 0.59 -7.20
N LYS A 233 -3.25 -0.67 -7.65
CA LYS A 233 -2.02 -1.41 -7.99
C LYS A 233 -1.32 -0.75 -9.19
N ILE A 234 -0.02 -0.51 -9.10
CA ILE A 234 0.78 -0.06 -10.25
C ILE A 234 0.74 -1.13 -11.34
N ARG A 235 0.20 -0.77 -12.50
CA ARG A 235 0.13 -1.58 -13.73
C ARG A 235 -0.07 -0.66 -14.93
N VAL A 236 0.32 -1.15 -16.12
CA VAL A 236 -0.04 -0.53 -17.39
C VAL A 236 -1.56 -0.60 -17.58
N SER A 237 -2.21 0.56 -17.76
CA SER A 237 -3.61 0.68 -18.17
C SER A 237 -3.98 2.14 -18.42
N LYS A 238 -5.06 2.36 -19.20
CA LYS A 238 -5.56 3.68 -19.58
C LYS A 238 -5.76 4.69 -18.43
N HIS A 239 -6.12 4.22 -17.24
CA HIS A 239 -6.40 5.08 -16.07
C HIS A 239 -5.32 4.97 -14.98
N ARG A 240 -4.18 4.35 -15.30
CA ARG A 240 -3.03 4.22 -14.40
C ARG A 240 -1.75 4.65 -15.12
N VAL A 241 -0.73 3.80 -15.18
CA VAL A 241 0.44 4.03 -16.05
C VAL A 241 -0.02 3.84 -17.49
N ASN A 242 -0.33 4.94 -18.17
CA ASN A 242 -0.86 4.93 -19.52
C ASN A 242 0.29 4.99 -20.54
N ILE A 243 0.90 3.84 -20.78
CA ILE A 243 1.91 3.60 -21.81
C ILE A 243 1.44 2.47 -22.74
N THR A 244 2.07 2.32 -23.90
CA THR A 244 1.82 1.19 -24.79
C THR A 244 2.31 -0.12 -24.16
N GLU A 245 1.39 -1.01 -23.81
CA GLU A 245 1.72 -2.34 -23.27
C GLU A 245 2.44 -3.19 -24.33
N GLN A 246 3.44 -3.95 -23.88
CA GLN A 246 4.16 -4.94 -24.69
C GLN A 246 3.78 -6.34 -24.21
N ASP A 247 3.78 -7.30 -25.13
CA ASP A 247 3.62 -8.70 -24.78
C ASP A 247 4.90 -9.26 -24.14
N ASP A 248 4.72 -10.24 -23.26
CA ASP A 248 5.81 -11.03 -22.71
C ASP A 248 6.51 -11.82 -23.82
N ASN A 249 7.84 -11.89 -23.78
CA ASN A 249 8.67 -12.60 -24.75
C ASN A 249 8.49 -12.15 -26.23
N ASP A 250 8.11 -10.89 -26.47
CA ASP A 250 8.01 -10.34 -27.83
C ASP A 250 9.38 -10.32 -28.53
N ILE A 251 9.39 -10.69 -29.82
CA ILE A 251 10.60 -10.80 -30.65
C ILE A 251 10.64 -9.79 -31.80
N GLU A 252 9.55 -9.03 -32.03
CA GLU A 252 9.46 -8.07 -33.12
C GLU A 252 10.16 -6.75 -32.74
N PRO A 253 11.21 -6.32 -33.47
CA PRO A 253 12.01 -5.16 -33.10
C PRO A 253 11.21 -3.87 -32.90
N GLU A 254 10.15 -3.63 -33.68
CA GLU A 254 9.28 -2.47 -33.51
C GLU A 254 8.54 -2.45 -32.16
N ASN A 255 8.18 -3.62 -31.65
CA ASN A 255 7.45 -3.75 -30.38
C ASN A 255 8.39 -3.61 -29.19
N VAL A 256 9.65 -4.05 -29.33
CA VAL A 256 10.70 -3.98 -28.29
C VAL A 256 11.01 -2.53 -27.86
N THR A 257 10.86 -1.57 -28.78
CA THR A 257 10.94 -0.13 -28.44
C THR A 257 9.76 0.36 -27.59
N GLY A 258 8.80 -0.53 -27.28
CA GLY A 258 7.49 -0.32 -26.67
C GLY A 258 7.50 0.29 -25.27
N GLY A 259 6.34 0.27 -24.62
CA GLY A 259 6.21 0.86 -23.29
C GLY A 259 6.76 -0.06 -22.20
N TRP A 260 7.61 0.49 -21.34
CA TRP A 260 8.26 -0.23 -20.25
C TRP A 260 7.74 0.27 -18.91
N LEU A 261 7.41 -0.63 -18.00
CA LEU A 261 7.20 -0.31 -16.59
C LEU A 261 8.26 -1.04 -15.76
N LEU A 262 9.08 -0.27 -15.04
CA LEU A 262 10.27 -0.74 -14.35
C LEU A 262 10.23 -0.33 -12.88
N GLU A 263 10.85 -1.12 -12.02
CA GLU A 263 11.07 -0.81 -10.61
C GLU A 263 12.55 -0.99 -10.26
N ILE A 264 13.17 0.06 -9.72
CA ILE A 264 14.45 -0.07 -9.05
C ILE A 264 14.21 -0.77 -7.71
N ASN A 265 14.91 -1.89 -7.49
CA ASN A 265 14.68 -2.77 -6.34
C ASN A 265 15.85 -2.74 -5.34
N ASN A 266 15.54 -2.83 -4.04
CA ASN A 266 16.51 -2.86 -2.95
C ASN A 266 16.96 -4.27 -2.55
N TYR A 267 16.38 -5.31 -3.15
CA TYR A 267 16.82 -6.70 -3.01
C TYR A 267 16.80 -7.43 -4.35
N ARG A 268 17.49 -8.58 -4.41
CA ARG A 268 17.60 -9.38 -5.63
C ARG A 268 16.43 -10.37 -5.74
N GLU A 269 15.73 -10.30 -6.85
CA GLU A 269 14.69 -11.23 -7.31
C GLU A 269 15.16 -11.99 -8.56
N PRO A 270 14.54 -13.14 -8.89
CA PRO A 270 14.92 -13.96 -10.04
C PRO A 270 14.90 -13.22 -11.38
N ASN A 271 13.91 -12.34 -11.58
CA ASN A 271 13.68 -11.64 -12.86
C ASN A 271 14.33 -10.25 -12.90
N ASN A 272 15.18 -9.91 -11.93
CA ASN A 272 15.89 -8.63 -12.00
C ASN A 272 16.89 -8.60 -13.15
N LEU A 273 16.89 -7.49 -13.88
CA LEU A 273 18.03 -7.02 -14.65
C LEU A 273 19.15 -6.67 -13.65
N VAL A 274 20.35 -7.20 -13.88
CA VAL A 274 21.50 -7.02 -12.98
C VAL A 274 22.66 -6.40 -13.75
N PHE A 275 23.09 -5.22 -13.31
CA PHE A 275 24.29 -4.54 -13.82
C PHE A 275 24.94 -3.74 -12.69
N ALA A 276 26.10 -3.14 -12.95
CA ALA A 276 26.78 -2.28 -11.98
C ALA A 276 26.46 -0.81 -12.27
N GLU A 277 26.16 -0.07 -11.22
CA GLU A 277 26.15 1.38 -11.25
C GLU A 277 27.59 1.92 -11.44
N GLY A 278 27.78 3.15 -11.91
CA GLY A 278 29.12 3.72 -12.15
C GLY A 278 30.01 3.82 -10.89
N ASN A 279 29.43 3.75 -9.68
CA ASN A 279 30.16 3.64 -8.42
C ASN A 279 30.57 2.19 -8.04
N GLY A 280 30.29 1.21 -8.90
CA GLY A 280 30.58 -0.21 -8.70
C GLY A 280 29.55 -0.97 -7.85
N LYS A 281 28.46 -0.34 -7.39
CA LYS A 281 27.41 -1.00 -6.62
C LYS A 281 26.45 -1.79 -7.52
N PRO A 282 25.87 -2.90 -7.03
CA PRO A 282 24.85 -3.61 -7.78
C PRO A 282 23.62 -2.75 -8.04
N PHE A 283 23.15 -2.79 -9.28
CA PHE A 283 21.90 -2.18 -9.72
C PHE A 283 20.93 -3.29 -10.09
N TRP A 284 19.79 -3.35 -9.40
CA TRP A 284 18.69 -4.27 -9.70
C TRP A 284 17.48 -3.50 -10.19
N VAL A 285 17.02 -3.84 -11.39
CA VAL A 285 15.77 -3.32 -11.97
C VAL A 285 14.85 -4.48 -12.25
N LEU A 286 13.61 -4.41 -11.79
CA LEU A 286 12.57 -5.39 -12.08
C LEU A 286 11.66 -4.84 -13.19
N PRO A 287 11.51 -5.55 -14.32
CA PRO A 287 10.48 -5.22 -15.30
C PRO A 287 9.11 -5.76 -14.81
N HIS A 288 8.11 -4.89 -14.75
CA HIS A 288 6.71 -5.22 -14.41
C HIS A 288 5.80 -5.28 -15.62
N SER A 289 6.22 -4.71 -16.74
CA SER A 289 5.56 -4.83 -18.03
C SER A 289 6.60 -4.50 -19.11
N PRO A 290 6.97 -5.48 -19.96
CA PRO A 290 6.64 -6.92 -19.84
C PRO A 290 7.21 -7.57 -18.55
N GLU A 291 6.61 -8.65 -18.06
CA GLU A 291 7.05 -9.40 -16.86
C GLU A 291 8.08 -10.50 -17.22
N GLU A 292 8.00 -11.05 -18.43
CA GLU A 292 8.97 -12.01 -19.00
C GLU A 292 9.61 -11.46 -20.28
N LEU A 293 10.93 -11.51 -20.39
CA LEU A 293 11.68 -10.89 -21.47
C LEU A 293 12.26 -11.93 -22.44
N SER A 294 12.08 -11.69 -23.74
CA SER A 294 12.91 -12.32 -24.78
C SER A 294 14.34 -11.78 -24.75
N ASP A 295 15.25 -12.42 -25.49
CA ASP A 295 16.65 -11.97 -25.61
C ASP A 295 16.74 -10.54 -26.17
N ILE A 296 15.90 -10.19 -27.15
CA ILE A 296 15.91 -8.85 -27.77
C ILE A 296 15.32 -7.79 -26.84
N GLN A 297 14.26 -8.11 -26.10
CA GLN A 297 13.70 -7.26 -25.06
C GLN A 297 14.73 -6.99 -23.96
N TYR A 298 15.40 -8.04 -23.46
CA TYR A 298 16.44 -7.93 -22.45
C TYR A 298 17.60 -7.06 -22.94
N GLN A 299 18.12 -7.30 -24.14
CA GLN A 299 19.24 -6.52 -24.70
C GLN A 299 18.88 -5.04 -24.85
N TYR A 300 17.67 -4.72 -25.34
CA TYR A 300 17.21 -3.35 -25.49
C TYR A 300 17.20 -2.61 -24.15
N ILE A 301 16.49 -3.15 -23.15
CA ILE A 301 16.31 -2.43 -21.89
C ILE A 301 17.61 -2.34 -21.09
N VAL A 302 18.44 -3.38 -21.09
CA VAL A 302 19.76 -3.32 -20.45
C VAL A 302 20.66 -2.30 -21.12
N THR A 303 20.66 -2.24 -22.46
CA THR A 303 21.45 -1.23 -23.19
C THR A 303 20.99 0.19 -22.86
N LEU A 304 19.67 0.43 -22.82
CA LEU A 304 19.11 1.73 -22.43
C LEU A 304 19.54 2.13 -21.01
N LEU A 305 19.35 1.24 -20.03
CA LEU A 305 19.67 1.52 -18.63
C LEU A 305 21.17 1.71 -18.40
N MET A 306 22.02 0.92 -19.07
CA MET A 306 23.47 1.08 -19.00
C MET A 306 23.95 2.37 -19.68
N SER A 307 23.33 2.77 -20.79
CA SER A 307 23.65 4.03 -21.46
C SER A 307 23.28 5.23 -20.60
N ALA A 308 22.09 5.20 -19.98
CA ALA A 308 21.67 6.20 -19.01
C ALA A 308 22.63 6.27 -17.82
N ASN A 309 22.97 5.11 -17.23
CA ASN A 309 23.94 5.01 -16.14
C ASN A 309 25.29 5.66 -16.51
N ASN A 310 25.86 5.29 -17.65
CA ASN A 310 27.16 5.83 -18.09
C ASN A 310 27.11 7.35 -18.30
N ALA A 311 26.01 7.87 -18.87
CA ALA A 311 25.85 9.29 -19.10
C ALA A 311 25.75 10.10 -17.79
N MET A 312 25.08 9.59 -16.75
CA MET A 312 25.02 10.25 -15.44
C MET A 312 26.37 10.29 -14.72
N TYR A 313 27.20 9.27 -14.93
CA TYR A 313 28.55 9.19 -14.38
C TYR A 313 29.60 9.95 -15.19
N ASN A 314 29.20 10.69 -16.22
CA ASN A 314 30.11 11.56 -16.96
C ASN A 314 30.78 12.57 -16.00
N PRO A 315 32.12 12.70 -15.97
CA PRO A 315 32.80 13.65 -15.09
C PRO A 315 32.45 15.12 -15.42
N ASP A 316 32.03 15.41 -16.65
CA ASP A 316 31.51 16.71 -17.05
C ASP A 316 30.05 16.88 -16.61
N LYS A 317 29.84 17.53 -15.47
CA LYS A 317 28.52 17.74 -14.87
C LYS A 317 27.67 18.82 -15.51
N VAL A 318 28.18 19.53 -16.52
CA VAL A 318 27.34 20.43 -17.34
C VAL A 318 26.80 19.73 -18.60
N SER A 319 27.24 18.50 -18.88
CA SER A 319 26.80 17.74 -20.04
C SER A 319 25.31 17.37 -19.96
N PRO A 320 24.49 17.67 -20.99
CA PRO A 320 23.08 17.31 -21.03
C PRO A 320 22.85 15.87 -21.51
N GLN A 321 23.91 15.08 -21.76
CA GLN A 321 23.80 13.77 -22.40
C GLN A 321 22.87 12.78 -21.68
N TRP A 322 22.79 12.84 -20.34
CA TRP A 322 21.91 11.93 -19.59
C TRP A 322 20.42 12.26 -19.79
N GLU A 323 20.11 13.52 -20.12
CA GLU A 323 18.74 14.02 -20.32
C GLU A 323 18.09 13.49 -21.59
N GLN A 324 18.86 12.84 -22.48
CA GLN A 324 18.28 12.10 -23.61
C GLN A 324 17.57 10.81 -23.17
N TYR A 325 17.93 10.27 -21.99
CA TYR A 325 17.40 9.01 -21.48
C TYR A 325 16.33 9.20 -20.41
N ILE A 326 16.41 10.29 -19.63
CA ILE A 326 15.49 10.57 -18.52
C ILE A 326 14.82 11.91 -18.73
N ASP A 327 13.52 11.94 -18.48
CA ASP A 327 12.74 13.17 -18.42
C ASP A 327 13.07 13.93 -17.13
N ILE A 328 13.84 15.03 -17.26
CA ILE A 328 14.37 15.82 -16.15
C ILE A 328 13.26 16.44 -15.28
N ASP A 329 12.13 16.82 -15.88
CA ASP A 329 10.97 17.37 -15.18
C ASP A 329 10.36 16.32 -14.25
N SER A 330 10.09 15.12 -14.76
CA SER A 330 9.53 14.02 -13.97
C SER A 330 10.46 13.63 -12.83
N LEU A 331 11.77 13.57 -13.07
CA LEU A 331 12.76 13.26 -12.05
C LEU A 331 12.82 14.34 -10.98
N ALA A 332 12.85 15.62 -11.36
CA ALA A 332 12.89 16.73 -10.41
C ALA A 332 11.64 16.76 -9.52
N VAL A 333 10.45 16.56 -10.10
CA VAL A 333 9.21 16.46 -9.33
C VAL A 333 9.20 15.24 -8.41
N TYR A 334 9.58 14.07 -8.91
CA TYR A 334 9.63 12.84 -8.11
C TYR A 334 10.61 12.98 -6.94
N TYR A 335 11.81 13.49 -7.20
CA TYR A 335 12.83 13.80 -6.20
C TYR A 335 12.29 14.75 -5.13
N LEU A 336 11.67 15.87 -5.53
CA LEU A 336 11.11 16.85 -4.59
C LEU A 336 10.02 16.27 -3.70
N VAL A 337 9.16 15.39 -4.23
CA VAL A 337 8.13 14.73 -3.42
C VAL A 337 8.77 13.85 -2.35
N GLN A 338 9.75 13.02 -2.74
CA GLN A 338 10.45 12.12 -1.82
C GLN A 338 11.29 12.89 -0.79
N GLU A 339 11.93 13.99 -1.19
CA GLU A 339 12.63 14.91 -0.28
C GLU A 339 11.67 15.58 0.70
N ALA A 340 10.53 16.11 0.25
CA ALA A 340 9.60 16.82 1.13
C ALA A 340 9.10 15.94 2.30
N VAL A 341 9.07 14.63 2.10
CA VAL A 341 8.69 13.64 3.13
C VAL A 341 9.87 12.91 3.77
N ASP A 342 11.11 13.30 3.43
CA ASP A 342 12.36 12.69 3.89
C ASP A 342 12.37 11.15 3.76
N ASN A 343 11.94 10.63 2.61
CA ASN A 343 11.95 9.20 2.35
C ASN A 343 13.36 8.75 1.90
N GLN A 344 14.17 8.27 2.86
CA GLN A 344 15.53 7.77 2.60
C GLN A 344 15.59 6.48 1.76
N GLU A 345 14.48 5.73 1.66
CA GLU A 345 14.43 4.50 0.87
C GLU A 345 14.18 4.79 -0.63
N ALA A 346 13.71 5.99 -0.95
CA ALA A 346 13.51 6.42 -2.32
C ALA A 346 14.79 6.22 -3.14
N PHE A 347 14.63 5.90 -4.42
CA PHE A 347 15.74 5.56 -5.33
C PHE A 347 16.56 4.32 -4.94
N SER A 348 16.25 3.63 -3.83
CA SER A 348 16.87 2.35 -3.45
C SER A 348 15.97 1.15 -3.72
N GLY A 349 14.68 1.29 -3.43
CA GLY A 349 13.63 0.28 -3.64
C GLY A 349 12.29 0.97 -3.89
N SER A 350 11.29 0.25 -4.43
CA SER A 350 9.95 0.80 -4.72
C SER A 350 9.98 2.09 -5.55
N CYS A 351 11.05 2.29 -6.34
CA CYS A 351 11.24 3.46 -7.17
C CYS A 351 10.92 3.09 -8.62
N TYR A 352 9.71 3.45 -9.05
CA TYR A 352 9.22 3.11 -10.38
C TYR A 352 9.68 4.11 -11.43
N MET A 353 9.90 3.59 -12.63
CA MET A 353 10.08 4.37 -13.85
C MET A 353 9.21 3.76 -14.94
N HIS A 354 8.75 4.58 -15.87
CA HIS A 354 8.07 4.10 -17.06
C HIS A 354 8.56 4.81 -18.31
N LYS A 355 8.44 4.18 -19.47
CA LYS A 355 8.80 4.73 -20.77
C LYS A 355 7.70 4.39 -21.76
N GLU A 356 7.39 5.29 -22.69
CA GLU A 356 6.47 5.04 -23.79
C GLU A 356 7.19 4.36 -24.98
N ARG A 357 6.42 3.84 -25.94
CA ARG A 357 6.95 3.30 -27.19
C ARG A 357 7.74 4.34 -27.98
N GLY A 358 8.87 3.91 -28.54
CA GLY A 358 9.71 4.65 -29.47
C GLY A 358 11.03 5.11 -28.85
N ASP A 359 12.09 5.13 -29.66
CA ASP A 359 13.46 5.36 -29.19
C ASP A 359 13.75 6.80 -28.77
N SER A 360 12.93 7.76 -29.20
CA SER A 360 13.03 9.17 -28.78
C SER A 360 12.32 9.47 -27.46
N THR A 361 11.63 8.49 -26.88
CA THR A 361 10.95 8.66 -25.59
C THR A 361 11.90 8.40 -24.44
N LYS A 362 11.64 9.06 -23.31
CA LYS A 362 12.50 9.03 -22.13
C LYS A 362 11.88 8.19 -21.02
N LEU A 363 12.72 7.73 -20.10
CA LEU A 363 12.29 7.22 -18.81
C LEU A 363 11.69 8.37 -17.98
N ILE A 364 10.47 8.16 -17.52
CA ILE A 364 9.71 9.06 -16.66
C ILE A 364 9.72 8.46 -15.25
N PHE A 365 10.15 9.23 -14.26
CA PHE A 365 10.12 8.79 -12.86
C PHE A 365 8.70 8.79 -12.32
N GLY A 366 8.40 7.74 -11.55
CA GLY A 366 7.08 7.45 -11.04
C GLY A 366 6.41 6.28 -11.75
N PRO A 367 5.26 5.83 -11.25
CA PRO A 367 4.51 6.41 -10.12
C PRO A 367 5.19 6.28 -8.75
N LEU A 368 4.73 7.07 -7.77
CA LEU A 368 5.11 6.87 -6.37
C LEU A 368 4.56 5.55 -5.85
N TRP A 369 5.35 4.89 -5.00
CA TRP A 369 4.99 3.66 -4.30
C TRP A 369 5.72 3.59 -2.97
N ASP A 370 5.19 2.83 -2.03
CA ASP A 370 5.79 2.47 -0.73
C ASP A 370 6.62 3.60 -0.08
N CYS A 371 5.92 4.64 0.38
CA CYS A 371 6.52 5.79 1.06
C CYS A 371 6.39 5.67 2.58
N ASP A 372 6.18 4.47 3.14
CA ASP A 372 6.02 4.25 4.57
C ASP A 372 7.29 4.58 5.39
N HIS A 373 8.46 4.56 4.75
CA HIS A 373 9.72 5.04 5.32
C HIS A 373 9.85 6.57 5.46
N SER A 374 8.82 7.33 5.05
CA SER A 374 8.78 8.79 5.22
C SER A 374 8.99 9.23 6.68
N PHE A 375 9.79 10.28 6.86
CA PHE A 375 10.06 10.94 8.14
C PHE A 375 10.77 10.06 9.20
N ASN A 376 11.34 8.91 8.85
CA ASN A 376 11.93 7.98 9.83
C ASN A 376 13.19 8.52 10.54
N ARG A 377 13.83 9.58 10.01
CA ARG A 377 14.90 10.31 10.72
C ARG A 377 14.41 11.08 11.95
N TYR A 378 13.11 11.39 12.05
CA TYR A 378 12.56 12.15 13.16
C TYR A 378 12.65 11.40 14.49
N GLY A 379 13.29 12.02 15.49
CA GLY A 379 13.42 11.44 16.83
C GLY A 379 14.60 10.46 16.99
N GLY A 380 15.37 10.20 15.92
CA GLY A 380 16.59 9.40 15.95
C GLY A 380 17.90 10.20 16.10
N GLY A 381 17.82 11.51 16.40
CA GLY A 381 18.98 12.41 16.52
C GLY A 381 19.32 13.22 15.27
N TYR A 382 18.62 13.00 14.14
CA TYR A 382 18.79 13.75 12.90
C TYR A 382 17.71 14.84 12.77
N GLU A 383 18.08 16.05 12.35
CA GLU A 383 17.22 17.24 12.36
C GLU A 383 16.52 17.56 11.03
N PHE A 384 16.42 16.60 10.10
CA PHE A 384 15.93 16.84 8.73
C PHE A 384 16.76 17.88 7.95
N ASN A 385 18.05 17.93 8.22
CA ASN A 385 19.01 18.91 7.70
C ASN A 385 20.00 18.31 6.68
N GLN A 386 19.57 17.25 5.99
CA GLN A 386 20.35 16.49 5.02
C GLN A 386 19.45 16.06 3.87
N PHE A 387 20.01 15.83 2.70
CA PHE A 387 19.29 15.24 1.56
C PHE A 387 19.00 13.75 1.79
N ILE A 388 18.02 13.19 1.07
CA ILE A 388 17.64 11.78 1.22
C ILE A 388 18.73 10.81 0.74
N TYR A 389 19.65 11.29 -0.10
CA TYR A 389 20.77 10.51 -0.64
C TYR A 389 22.07 10.66 0.17
N GLU A 390 22.08 11.45 1.24
CA GLU A 390 23.21 11.57 2.17
C GLU A 390 23.01 10.62 3.36
N ASP A 391 24.11 10.13 3.96
CA ASP A 391 24.09 9.25 5.14
C ASP A 391 23.08 8.07 5.05
N VAL A 392 22.95 7.52 3.84
CA VAL A 392 22.08 6.37 3.58
C VAL A 392 22.77 5.11 4.10
N PRO A 393 22.06 4.20 4.81
CA PRO A 393 22.62 2.95 5.28
C PRO A 393 23.39 2.23 4.17
N SER A 394 24.52 1.60 4.49
CA SER A 394 25.42 1.01 3.49
C SER A 394 24.82 -0.15 2.70
N ASN A 395 23.65 -0.67 3.08
CA ASN A 395 22.86 -1.65 2.36
C ASN A 395 21.69 -1.04 1.55
N TRP A 396 21.44 0.26 1.68
CA TRP A 396 20.40 1.03 0.99
C TRP A 396 21.07 1.97 0.00
N TYR A 397 21.66 1.42 -1.06
CA TYR A 397 22.36 2.23 -2.05
C TYR A 397 21.37 3.11 -2.81
N SER A 398 21.30 4.42 -2.57
CA SER A 398 20.43 5.28 -3.37
C SER A 398 20.96 5.34 -4.82
N ARG A 399 20.25 4.74 -5.78
CA ARG A 399 20.70 4.62 -7.17
C ARG A 399 20.51 5.95 -7.90
N TRP A 400 21.51 6.36 -8.66
CA TRP A 400 21.56 7.53 -9.54
C TRP A 400 21.42 8.91 -8.88
N ILE A 401 20.50 9.12 -7.93
CA ILE A 401 20.13 10.47 -7.47
C ILE A 401 21.31 11.24 -6.85
N GLY A 402 22.19 10.59 -6.08
CA GLY A 402 23.38 11.24 -5.53
C GLY A 402 24.38 11.69 -6.60
N GLU A 403 24.36 11.05 -7.78
CA GLU A 403 25.16 11.44 -8.93
C GLU A 403 24.47 12.52 -9.77
N ILE A 404 23.17 12.37 -10.03
CA ILE A 404 22.35 13.33 -10.78
C ILE A 404 22.26 14.68 -10.06
N ALA A 405 22.21 14.67 -8.72
CA ALA A 405 22.20 15.88 -7.89
C ALA A 405 23.40 16.81 -8.12
N LYS A 406 24.49 16.30 -8.72
CA LYS A 406 25.69 17.08 -9.05
C LYS A 406 25.56 17.90 -10.34
N PHE A 407 24.55 17.64 -11.17
CA PHE A 407 24.35 18.36 -12.44
C PHE A 407 23.66 19.71 -12.19
N PRO A 408 24.25 20.85 -12.61
CA PRO A 408 23.64 22.17 -12.39
C PRO A 408 22.26 22.34 -13.05
N HIS A 409 22.03 21.73 -14.22
CA HIS A 409 20.73 21.79 -14.87
C HIS A 409 19.65 21.04 -14.07
N PHE A 410 19.99 19.90 -13.47
CA PHE A 410 19.07 19.21 -12.56
C PHE A 410 18.74 20.05 -11.34
N GLN A 411 19.74 20.67 -10.70
CA GLN A 411 19.51 21.58 -9.57
C GLN A 411 18.62 22.78 -9.97
N LEU A 412 18.78 23.31 -11.19
CA LEU A 412 17.92 24.37 -11.74
C LEU A 412 16.47 23.90 -11.84
N MET A 413 16.23 22.70 -12.38
CA MET A 413 14.90 22.11 -12.50
C MET A 413 14.27 21.80 -11.14
N VAL A 414 15.06 21.35 -10.16
CA VAL A 414 14.60 21.21 -8.77
C VAL A 414 14.16 22.55 -8.20
N ARG A 415 14.92 23.63 -8.37
CA ARG A 415 14.51 24.96 -7.88
C ARG A 415 13.26 25.49 -8.61
N TYR A 416 13.16 25.27 -9.91
CA TYR A 416 11.98 25.63 -10.71
C TYR A 416 10.71 24.97 -10.15
N HIS A 417 10.74 23.65 -9.93
CA HIS A 417 9.59 22.93 -9.35
C HIS A 417 9.39 23.23 -7.86
N TRP A 418 10.45 23.51 -7.10
CA TRP A 418 10.35 23.93 -5.69
C TRP A 418 9.47 25.17 -5.52
N LYS A 419 9.60 26.16 -6.42
CA LYS A 419 8.75 27.37 -6.41
C LYS A 419 7.26 27.01 -6.51
N LYS A 420 6.89 26.08 -7.38
CA LYS A 420 5.51 25.59 -7.51
C LYS A 420 5.06 24.87 -6.24
N PHE A 421 5.88 23.95 -5.73
CA PHE A 421 5.59 23.20 -4.50
C PHE A 421 5.35 24.15 -3.33
N TYR A 422 6.33 25.01 -3.03
CA TYR A 422 6.30 25.86 -1.84
C TYR A 422 5.19 26.91 -1.87
N ARG A 423 4.89 27.50 -3.05
CA ARG A 423 3.88 28.56 -3.16
C ARG A 423 2.45 28.06 -3.33
N LYS A 424 2.25 26.88 -3.94
CA LYS A 424 0.91 26.40 -4.33
C LYS A 424 0.49 25.09 -3.68
N VAL A 425 1.44 24.20 -3.37
CA VAL A 425 1.13 22.86 -2.85
C VAL A 425 1.28 22.82 -1.34
N TYR A 426 2.43 23.23 -0.82
CA TYR A 426 2.75 23.20 0.61
C TYR A 426 1.69 23.87 1.51
N PRO A 427 1.13 25.07 1.20
CA PRO A 427 0.12 25.72 2.04
C PRO A 427 -1.18 24.92 2.22
N GLU A 428 -1.47 23.99 1.29
CA GLU A 428 -2.67 23.16 1.30
C GLU A 428 -2.49 21.85 2.10
N MET A 429 -1.24 21.50 2.45
CA MET A 429 -0.91 20.18 3.00
C MET A 429 -1.38 19.98 4.43
N ASP A 430 -1.41 21.03 5.25
CA ASP A 430 -2.00 20.94 6.60
C ASP A 430 -3.48 20.60 6.55
N ALA A 431 -4.22 21.33 5.71
CA ALA A 431 -5.65 21.10 5.54
C ALA A 431 -5.92 19.70 4.95
N PHE A 432 -5.06 19.20 4.06
CA PHE A 432 -5.13 17.82 3.59
C PHE A 432 -4.90 16.81 4.73
N MET A 433 -3.81 16.95 5.48
CA MET A 433 -3.46 16.02 6.57
C MET A 433 -4.55 15.99 7.65
N ASP A 434 -5.11 17.15 8.02
CA ASP A 434 -6.20 17.23 9.00
C ASP A 434 -7.46 16.51 8.51
N ARG A 435 -7.86 16.74 7.24
CA ARG A 435 -9.00 16.04 6.65
C ARG A 435 -8.77 14.53 6.54
N TRP A 436 -7.55 14.12 6.18
CA TRP A 436 -7.19 12.71 6.09
C TRP A 436 -7.31 12.02 7.46
N VAL A 437 -6.72 12.61 8.50
CA VAL A 437 -6.75 12.02 9.84
C VAL A 437 -8.14 12.06 10.46
N ALA A 438 -8.90 13.15 10.30
CA ALA A 438 -10.28 13.21 10.76
C ALA A 438 -11.14 12.10 10.15
N ARG A 439 -10.93 11.74 8.88
CA ARG A 439 -11.65 10.66 8.20
C ARG A 439 -11.35 9.28 8.79
N ILE A 440 -10.16 9.04 9.35
CA ILE A 440 -9.73 7.71 9.82
C ILE A 440 -9.66 7.60 11.34
N GLU A 441 -9.95 8.67 12.10
CA GLU A 441 -9.68 8.70 13.54
C GLU A 441 -10.47 7.62 14.32
N GLN A 442 -11.76 7.47 14.04
CA GLN A 442 -12.58 6.48 14.73
C GLN A 442 -12.20 5.04 14.33
N ALA A 443 -12.01 4.79 13.04
CA ALA A 443 -11.49 3.50 12.55
C ALA A 443 -10.08 3.19 13.10
N GLY A 444 -9.23 4.19 13.27
CA GLY A 444 -7.91 4.04 13.89
C GLY A 444 -7.97 3.69 15.37
N ASN A 445 -8.99 4.16 16.10
CA ASN A 445 -9.23 3.73 17.49
C ASN A 445 -9.72 2.28 17.54
N ALA A 446 -10.62 1.88 16.64
CA ALA A 446 -11.05 0.48 16.50
C ALA A 446 -9.86 -0.43 16.12
N ASP A 447 -9.01 0.04 15.21
CA ASP A 447 -7.77 -0.64 14.81
C ASP A 447 -6.82 -0.84 16.00
N TYR A 448 -6.62 0.18 16.84
CA TYR A 448 -5.79 0.06 18.05
C TYR A 448 -6.33 -0.95 19.05
N VAL A 449 -7.66 -1.05 19.21
CA VAL A 449 -8.27 -2.07 20.06
C VAL A 449 -7.99 -3.47 19.53
N ARG A 450 -7.98 -3.66 18.20
CA ARG A 450 -7.63 -4.95 17.57
C ARG A 450 -6.11 -5.21 17.53
N TRP A 451 -5.31 -4.17 17.38
CA TRP A 451 -3.87 -4.23 17.10
C TRP A 451 -3.06 -3.23 17.94
N PRO A 452 -3.04 -3.39 19.28
CA PRO A 452 -2.43 -2.42 20.18
C PRO A 452 -0.91 -2.26 19.99
N GLN A 453 -0.24 -3.22 19.32
CA GLN A 453 1.20 -3.22 19.08
C GLN A 453 1.66 -2.43 17.84
N TYR A 454 0.77 -2.15 16.88
CA TYR A 454 1.16 -1.52 15.60
C TYR A 454 0.89 -0.03 15.59
N ASN A 455 -0.37 0.34 15.79
CA ASN A 455 -0.81 1.72 15.69
C ASN A 455 -1.07 2.26 17.08
N GLY A 456 -0.26 3.21 17.56
CA GLY A 456 -0.56 3.87 18.83
C GLY A 456 -1.94 4.53 18.82
N LYS A 457 -2.59 4.56 19.99
CA LYS A 457 -3.85 5.29 20.20
C LYS A 457 -3.71 6.76 19.76
N ASN A 458 -4.82 7.37 19.34
CA ASN A 458 -4.93 8.80 19.02
C ASN A 458 -4.12 9.23 17.78
N THR A 459 -4.66 8.92 16.60
CA THR A 459 -4.07 9.27 15.29
C THR A 459 -3.84 10.79 15.15
N THR A 460 -4.75 11.62 15.65
CA THR A 460 -4.63 13.09 15.63
C THR A 460 -3.44 13.60 16.43
N TYR A 461 -3.20 13.05 17.63
CA TYR A 461 -2.01 13.36 18.40
C TYR A 461 -0.74 12.98 17.63
N ARG A 462 -0.69 11.77 17.06
CA ARG A 462 0.48 11.28 16.32
C ARG A 462 0.80 12.15 15.10
N LEU A 463 -0.23 12.61 14.38
CA LEU A 463 -0.08 13.56 13.29
C LEU A 463 0.58 14.86 13.78
N ASN A 464 0.04 15.49 14.83
CA ASN A 464 0.51 16.79 15.29
C ASN A 464 1.90 16.73 15.94
N ALA A 465 2.14 15.71 16.77
CA ALA A 465 3.39 15.57 17.51
C ALA A 465 4.58 15.14 16.62
N TYR A 466 4.30 14.38 15.55
CA TYR A 466 5.33 13.78 14.70
C TYR A 466 5.17 14.13 13.22
N GLY A 467 4.06 13.75 12.58
CA GLY A 467 3.87 13.91 11.12
C GLY A 467 4.02 15.34 10.62
N LYS A 468 3.17 16.26 11.08
CA LYS A 468 3.22 17.69 10.70
C LYS A 468 4.56 18.32 11.06
N LYS A 469 5.03 18.08 12.29
CA LYS A 469 6.30 18.65 12.76
C LYS A 469 7.49 18.19 11.91
N ALA A 470 7.52 16.93 11.49
CA ALA A 470 8.54 16.41 10.60
C ALA A 470 8.47 17.05 9.21
N PHE A 471 7.27 17.08 8.62
CA PHE A 471 7.03 17.67 7.31
C PHE A 471 7.46 19.15 7.25
N HIS A 472 7.00 19.97 8.20
CA HIS A 472 7.34 21.39 8.22
C HIS A 472 8.84 21.64 8.47
N LYS A 473 9.49 20.82 9.32
CA LYS A 473 10.94 20.93 9.55
C LYS A 473 11.72 20.65 8.26
N LYS A 474 11.41 19.56 7.57
CA LYS A 474 12.08 19.20 6.31
C LYS A 474 11.83 20.25 5.22
N VAL A 475 10.58 20.71 5.07
CA VAL A 475 10.25 21.75 4.09
C VAL A 475 10.95 23.08 4.41
N ALA A 476 11.06 23.46 5.68
CA ALA A 476 11.80 24.66 6.08
C ALA A 476 13.28 24.56 5.69
N TRP A 477 13.93 23.43 6.00
CA TRP A 477 15.32 23.22 5.60
C TRP A 477 15.52 23.20 4.08
N LEU A 478 14.66 22.50 3.34
CA LEU A 478 14.67 22.48 1.88
C LEU A 478 14.46 23.88 1.28
N ASN A 479 13.68 24.73 1.95
CA ASN A 479 13.51 26.11 1.52
C ASN A 479 14.83 26.88 1.56
N ASP A 480 15.67 26.66 2.56
CA ASP A 480 17.00 27.28 2.62
C ASP A 480 17.93 26.76 1.50
N GLN A 481 17.73 25.53 1.03
CA GLN A 481 18.53 24.94 -0.05
C GLN A 481 18.08 25.43 -1.44
N TRP A 482 16.77 25.48 -1.67
CA TRP A 482 16.18 25.61 -3.00
C TRP A 482 15.52 26.96 -3.28
N SER A 483 15.33 27.81 -2.27
CA SER A 483 14.81 29.17 -2.49
C SER A 483 15.75 30.01 -3.36
N TYR A 484 15.16 30.94 -4.11
CA TYR A 484 15.89 31.95 -4.88
C TYR A 484 16.03 33.23 -4.06
N PRO A 485 17.20 33.90 -4.09
CA PRO A 485 17.35 35.23 -3.53
C PRO A 485 16.53 36.32 -4.26
N ASP A 486 16.12 36.14 -5.52
CA ASP A 486 15.49 37.20 -6.32
C ASP A 486 14.31 36.74 -7.21
N ALA A 487 13.42 37.68 -7.52
CA ALA A 487 12.08 37.48 -8.10
C ALA A 487 12.02 37.05 -9.59
N VAL A 488 13.13 36.64 -10.21
CA VAL A 488 13.15 36.20 -11.62
C VAL A 488 12.95 34.69 -11.69
N ASP A 489 11.97 34.24 -12.46
CA ASP A 489 11.77 32.81 -12.73
C ASP A 489 13.00 32.26 -13.45
N PRO A 490 13.62 31.17 -12.96
CA PRO A 490 14.70 30.53 -13.68
C PRO A 490 14.19 30.07 -15.05
N ASP A 491 14.94 30.41 -16.09
CA ASP A 491 14.72 29.91 -17.44
C ASP A 491 15.06 28.40 -17.46
N PRO A 492 14.06 27.51 -17.63
CA PRO A 492 14.30 26.06 -17.57
C PRO A 492 15.04 25.54 -18.82
N ASN A 493 15.28 26.37 -19.84
CA ASN A 493 15.99 26.00 -21.06
C ASN A 493 17.23 26.90 -21.27
N PRO A 494 18.31 26.70 -20.51
CA PRO A 494 19.51 27.54 -20.63
C PRO A 494 20.28 27.35 -21.94
N ILE A 495 19.94 26.34 -22.75
CA ILE A 495 20.66 25.93 -23.97
C ILE A 495 20.35 26.84 -25.18
N ASP A 496 19.29 27.65 -25.12
CA ASP A 496 18.94 28.62 -26.19
C ASP A 496 19.66 29.99 -26.05
N ARG A 497 20.79 30.07 -25.32
CA ARG A 497 21.59 31.30 -25.16
C ARG A 497 23.04 31.18 -25.57
#